data_AF-A0A8S9JFP5-F1
#
_entry.id   AF-A0A8S9JFP5-F1
#
_cell.length_a   1.000
_cell.length_b   1.000
_cell.length_c   1.000
_cell.angle_alpha   90.00
_cell.angle_beta   90.00
_cell.angle_gamma   90.00
#
_symmetry.space_group_name_H-M   'P 1'
#
loop_
_entity.id
_entity.type
_entity.pdbx_description
1 polymer ?
#
loop_
_entity_poly.entity_id
_entity_poly.type
_entity_poly.pdbx_seq_one_letter_code
_entity_poly.pdbx_strand_id
1 'polypeptide(L)'
;MLKVGGRVHRAEQIHGATVTRTKLTKATPHCDSSNLEWPCVPGQFYYGRGPIMLSWNYNYGPCGRDLGLDLLHNPDVASKDPVISFKTAIWFWMTPQAPKPSCHDVITDQWQPSAADISAGRLPGYGVITNIINGGLECAGRNVAQVQDRISFYTRYCGMFGVDPGSNIDCDNQRPFNEGSNVFLDAAI
;
A
#
# COMPACT_ATOMS: atom_id res chain seq x y z
N MET A 1 -3.56 20.22 -41.52
CA MET A 1 -3.56 18.88 -40.91
C MET A 1 -3.13 19.05 -39.45
N LEU A 2 -4.06 18.91 -38.51
CA LEU A 2 -3.87 19.25 -37.10
C LEU A 2 -2.89 18.27 -36.41
N LYS A 3 -1.87 18.81 -35.75
CA LYS A 3 -1.08 18.10 -34.73
C LYS A 3 -1.90 18.04 -33.44
N VAL A 4 -2.20 16.84 -32.96
CA VAL A 4 -2.67 16.63 -31.58
C VAL A 4 -1.52 15.99 -30.81
N GLY A 5 -0.86 16.79 -29.98
CA GLY A 5 0.15 16.33 -29.02
C GLY A 5 -0.55 15.81 -27.76
N GLY A 6 -0.61 14.49 -27.60
CA GLY A 6 -0.95 13.87 -26.32
C GLY A 6 0.28 13.84 -25.41
N ARG A 7 0.20 14.45 -24.22
CA ARG A 7 1.16 14.19 -23.14
C ARG A 7 0.99 12.74 -22.68
N VAL A 8 1.94 11.89 -23.06
CA VAL A 8 2.14 10.61 -22.38
C VAL A 8 2.76 10.94 -21.02
N HIS A 9 2.05 10.67 -19.93
CA HIS A 9 2.64 10.67 -18.59
C HIS A 9 3.67 9.53 -18.55
N ARG A 10 4.94 9.86 -18.85
CA ARG A 10 6.04 8.92 -18.90
C ARG A 10 6.44 8.60 -17.47
N ALA A 11 6.48 7.31 -17.12
CA ALA A 11 7.16 6.88 -15.90
C ALA A 11 8.62 7.36 -15.96
N GLU A 12 9.10 7.99 -14.89
CA GLU A 12 10.51 8.37 -14.78
C GLU A 12 11.26 7.18 -14.17
N GLN A 13 12.40 6.81 -14.74
CA GLN A 13 13.28 5.84 -14.10
C GLN A 13 14.24 6.58 -13.18
N ILE A 14 14.25 6.24 -11.89
CA ILE A 14 15.32 6.62 -10.97
C ILE A 14 16.05 5.35 -10.55
N HIS A 15 17.34 5.25 -10.85
CA HIS A 15 18.18 4.12 -10.43
C HIS A 15 17.60 2.72 -10.78
N GLY A 16 16.95 2.59 -11.93
CA GLY A 16 16.36 1.32 -12.40
C GLY A 16 14.93 1.04 -11.91
N ALA A 17 14.39 1.84 -10.98
CA ALA A 17 13.00 1.72 -10.53
C ALA A 17 12.07 2.62 -11.37
N THR A 18 10.91 2.07 -11.73
CA THR A 18 9.85 2.81 -12.44
C THR A 18 9.08 3.67 -11.44
N VAL A 19 9.27 5.00 -11.49
CA VAL A 19 8.60 5.96 -10.60
C VAL A 19 7.28 6.38 -11.23
N THR A 20 6.19 6.15 -10.50
CA THR A 20 4.86 6.59 -10.92
C THR A 20 4.09 7.17 -9.74
N ARG A 21 3.37 8.27 -9.99
CA ARG A 21 2.45 8.88 -9.00
C ARG A 21 1.06 8.25 -9.00
N THR A 22 0.76 7.50 -10.06
CA THR A 22 -0.50 6.77 -10.26
C THR A 22 -0.20 5.46 -10.96
N LYS A 23 -1.03 4.43 -10.74
CA LYS A 23 -0.99 3.18 -11.50
C LYS A 23 -0.96 3.44 -13.01
N LEU A 24 -0.13 2.68 -13.73
CA LEU A 24 0.06 2.80 -15.18
C LEU A 24 -1.19 2.39 -15.96
N THR A 25 -1.92 1.38 -15.47
CA THR A 25 -3.18 0.93 -16.06
C THR A 25 -4.36 1.41 -15.22
N LYS A 26 -5.24 2.20 -15.84
CA LYS A 26 -6.40 2.84 -15.18
C LYS A 26 -7.75 2.23 -15.59
N ALA A 27 -7.72 1.05 -16.20
CA ALA A 27 -8.89 0.43 -16.80
C ALA A 27 -9.91 -0.09 -15.76
N THR A 28 -9.45 -0.49 -14.58
CA THR A 28 -10.31 -1.00 -13.51
C THR A 28 -10.67 0.11 -12.52
N PRO A 29 -11.96 0.29 -12.16
CA PRO A 29 -12.37 1.29 -11.19
C PRO A 29 -11.84 1.07 -9.77
N HIS A 30 -11.39 -0.15 -9.44
CA HIS A 30 -11.05 -0.56 -8.07
C HIS A 30 -12.19 -0.19 -7.12
N CYS A 31 -13.39 -0.64 -7.46
CA CYS A 31 -14.61 -0.36 -6.72
C CYS A 31 -15.17 -1.68 -6.22
N ASP A 32 -15.28 -1.81 -4.90
CA ASP A 32 -16.09 -2.82 -4.25
C ASP A 32 -17.48 -2.23 -4.00
N SER A 33 -18.43 -2.60 -4.87
CA SER A 33 -19.82 -2.15 -4.77
C SER A 33 -20.59 -2.79 -3.61
N SER A 34 -20.03 -3.83 -2.97
CA SER A 34 -20.64 -4.45 -1.78
C SER A 34 -20.35 -3.65 -0.50
N ASN A 35 -19.36 -2.75 -0.52
CA ASN A 35 -19.05 -1.88 0.61
C ASN A 35 -20.07 -0.74 0.72
N LEU A 36 -20.99 -0.86 1.69
CA LEU A 36 -22.08 0.09 1.91
C LEU A 36 -21.65 1.36 2.66
N GLU A 37 -20.55 1.30 3.42
CA GLU A 37 -20.04 2.44 4.19
C GLU A 37 -19.33 3.44 3.27
N TRP A 38 -18.60 2.94 2.27
CA TRP A 38 -17.83 3.73 1.32
C TRP A 38 -18.30 3.48 -0.12
N PRO A 39 -19.51 3.91 -0.50
CA PRO A 39 -20.07 3.61 -1.80
C PRO A 39 -19.23 4.21 -2.93
N CYS A 40 -19.14 3.50 -4.06
CA CYS A 40 -18.43 4.01 -5.22
C CYS A 40 -19.19 5.20 -5.85
N VAL A 41 -18.48 6.30 -6.10
CA VAL A 41 -19.06 7.48 -6.71
C VAL A 41 -19.06 7.30 -8.24
N PRO A 42 -20.20 7.50 -8.93
CA PRO A 42 -20.26 7.38 -10.39
C PRO A 42 -19.20 8.22 -11.10
N GLY A 43 -18.48 7.62 -12.05
CA GLY A 43 -17.41 8.28 -12.80
C GLY A 43 -16.06 8.38 -12.07
N GLN A 44 -15.98 7.98 -10.79
CA GLN A 44 -14.72 7.95 -10.05
C GLN A 44 -14.00 6.60 -10.17
N PHE A 45 -12.67 6.66 -10.10
CA PHE A 45 -11.79 5.51 -10.16
C PHE A 45 -10.82 5.56 -8.98
N TYR A 46 -10.69 4.46 -8.26
CA TYR A 46 -9.88 4.33 -7.04
C TYR A 46 -8.63 3.48 -7.29
N TYR A 47 -8.03 3.57 -8.48
CA TYR A 47 -6.73 2.96 -8.76
C TYR A 47 -5.62 3.59 -7.90
N GLY A 48 -4.47 2.91 -7.81
CA GLY A 48 -3.34 3.33 -6.99
C GLY A 48 -2.87 4.76 -7.26
N ARG A 49 -2.76 5.57 -6.20
CA ARG A 49 -2.20 6.93 -6.21
C ARG A 49 -1.24 7.16 -5.04
N GLY A 50 -0.24 8.00 -5.28
CA GLY A 50 0.73 8.43 -4.27
C GLY A 50 1.72 7.33 -3.85
N PRO A 51 2.55 7.60 -2.83
CA PRO A 51 3.69 6.75 -2.47
C PRO A 51 3.31 5.32 -2.06
N ILE A 52 2.14 5.13 -1.42
CA ILE A 52 1.65 3.80 -1.01
C ILE A 52 0.75 3.15 -2.07
N MET A 53 0.55 3.81 -3.22
CA MET A 53 -0.40 3.39 -4.25
C MET A 53 -1.82 3.14 -3.72
N LEU A 54 -2.33 4.03 -2.86
CA LEU A 54 -3.64 3.89 -2.21
C LEU A 54 -4.72 3.53 -3.25
N SER A 55 -5.37 2.39 -3.03
CA SER A 55 -6.33 1.79 -3.96
C SER A 55 -7.63 1.41 -3.24
N TRP A 56 -8.74 1.38 -3.97
CA TRP A 56 -10.09 0.99 -3.54
C TRP A 56 -10.90 2.00 -2.73
N ASN A 57 -12.21 2.06 -2.99
CA ASN A 57 -13.17 2.92 -2.30
C ASN A 57 -13.11 2.78 -0.78
N TYR A 58 -12.96 1.55 -0.27
CA TYR A 58 -12.85 1.27 1.16
C TYR A 58 -11.55 1.75 1.81
N ASN A 59 -10.57 2.22 1.03
CA ASN A 59 -9.39 2.92 1.55
C ASN A 59 -9.50 4.44 1.33
N TYR A 60 -9.95 4.89 0.16
CA TYR A 60 -10.14 6.33 -0.11
C TYR A 60 -11.16 6.97 0.83
N GLY A 61 -12.24 6.27 1.15
CA GLY A 61 -13.28 6.70 2.08
C GLY A 61 -12.77 7.04 3.49
N PRO A 62 -12.26 6.05 4.26
CA PRO A 62 -11.78 6.30 5.62
C PRO A 62 -10.54 7.20 5.65
N CYS A 63 -9.64 7.11 4.66
CA CYS A 63 -8.51 8.03 4.53
C CYS A 63 -8.98 9.48 4.36
N GLY A 64 -10.00 9.70 3.52
CA GLY A 64 -10.62 11.00 3.36
C GLY A 64 -11.23 11.53 4.66
N ARG A 65 -12.01 10.69 5.35
CA ARG A 65 -12.62 11.02 6.65
C ARG A 65 -11.55 11.47 7.67
N ASP A 66 -10.50 10.68 7.85
CA ASP A 66 -9.50 10.92 8.89
C ASP A 66 -8.61 12.14 8.57
N LEU A 67 -8.43 12.46 7.28
CA LEU A 67 -7.69 13.64 6.83
C LEU A 67 -8.54 14.91 6.65
N GLY A 68 -9.87 14.82 6.81
CA GLY A 68 -10.80 15.92 6.53
C GLY A 68 -10.86 16.29 5.04
N LEU A 69 -10.73 15.31 4.15
CA LEU A 69 -10.71 15.47 2.70
C LEU A 69 -11.79 14.59 2.05
N ASP A 70 -12.50 15.09 1.04
CA ASP A 70 -13.45 14.27 0.28
C ASP A 70 -12.76 13.44 -0.82
N LEU A 71 -11.95 12.47 -0.37
CA LEU A 71 -11.19 11.59 -1.25
C LEU A 71 -12.05 10.55 -1.98
N LEU A 72 -13.28 10.32 -1.51
CA LEU A 72 -14.21 9.40 -2.19
C LEU A 72 -14.79 10.04 -3.46
N HIS A 73 -15.21 11.31 -3.41
CA HIS A 73 -15.68 12.01 -4.61
C HIS A 73 -14.54 12.62 -5.44
N ASN A 74 -13.38 12.89 -4.83
CA ASN A 74 -12.26 13.56 -5.50
C ASN A 74 -10.94 12.77 -5.38
N PRO A 75 -10.88 11.47 -5.73
CA PRO A 75 -9.70 10.63 -5.49
C PRO A 75 -8.44 11.10 -6.23
N ASP A 76 -8.61 11.82 -7.34
CA ASP A 76 -7.53 12.36 -8.15
C ASP A 76 -6.59 13.32 -7.40
N VAL A 77 -7.07 14.00 -6.36
CA VAL A 77 -6.25 14.96 -5.59
C VAL A 77 -5.06 14.28 -4.92
N ALA A 78 -5.16 12.99 -4.58
CA ALA A 78 -4.06 12.18 -4.04
C ALA A 78 -2.88 11.96 -5.02
N SER A 79 -3.05 12.32 -6.30
CA SER A 79 -1.99 12.28 -7.33
C SER A 79 -1.55 13.66 -7.84
N LYS A 80 -2.33 14.70 -7.55
CA LYS A 80 -2.12 16.07 -8.04
C LYS A 80 -1.50 16.96 -6.96
N ASP A 81 -1.94 16.83 -5.72
CA ASP A 81 -1.39 17.57 -4.58
C ASP A 81 -0.36 16.70 -3.85
N PRO A 82 0.93 17.11 -3.80
CA PRO A 82 1.98 16.31 -3.18
C PRO A 82 1.80 16.15 -1.66
N VAL A 83 1.24 17.15 -0.97
CA VAL A 83 1.00 17.07 0.48
C VAL A 83 -0.10 16.05 0.76
N ILE A 84 -1.20 16.09 0.00
CA ILE A 84 -2.26 15.08 0.12
C ILE A 84 -1.70 13.70 -0.23
N SER A 85 -0.90 13.60 -1.29
CA SER A 85 -0.26 12.35 -1.70
C SER A 85 0.57 11.70 -0.59
N PHE A 86 1.40 12.47 0.12
CA PHE A 86 2.13 11.95 1.28
C PHE A 86 1.24 11.69 2.49
N LYS A 87 0.23 12.52 2.75
CA LYS A 87 -0.73 12.29 3.84
C LYS A 87 -1.45 10.95 3.68
N THR A 88 -1.84 10.55 2.46
CA THR A 88 -2.49 9.25 2.27
C THR A 88 -1.56 8.07 2.55
N ALA A 89 -0.28 8.19 2.20
CA ALA A 89 0.73 7.17 2.48
C ALA A 89 1.01 7.05 3.99
N ILE A 90 1.16 8.18 4.67
CA ILE A 90 1.36 8.21 6.13
C ILE A 90 0.10 7.72 6.84
N TRP A 91 -1.09 8.12 6.40
CA TRP A 91 -2.35 7.60 6.95
C TRP A 91 -2.38 6.06 6.90
N PHE A 92 -2.07 5.45 5.76
CA PHE A 92 -2.03 3.99 5.67
C PHE A 92 -0.99 3.39 6.62
N TRP A 93 0.20 3.98 6.70
CA TRP A 93 1.27 3.52 7.58
C TRP A 93 0.89 3.54 9.07
N MET A 94 0.10 4.52 9.48
CA MET A 94 -0.29 4.76 10.88
C MET A 94 -1.62 4.09 11.27
N THR A 95 -2.43 3.62 10.32
CA THR A 95 -3.81 3.19 10.59
C THR A 95 -3.90 1.66 10.63
N PRO A 96 -4.20 1.04 11.78
CA PRO A 96 -4.47 -0.39 11.83
C PRO A 96 -5.77 -0.71 11.08
N GLN A 97 -5.78 -1.83 10.37
CA GLN A 97 -6.96 -2.35 9.68
C GLN A 97 -7.16 -3.82 10.07
N ALA A 98 -7.96 -4.06 11.11
CA ALA A 98 -8.10 -5.39 11.72
C ALA A 98 -8.37 -6.48 10.66
N PRO A 99 -7.64 -7.61 10.72
CA PRO A 99 -6.74 -8.04 11.79
C PRO A 99 -5.31 -7.48 11.70
N LYS A 100 -4.98 -6.66 10.69
CA LYS A 100 -3.63 -6.09 10.50
C LYS A 100 -3.36 -5.00 11.55
N PRO A 101 -2.18 -5.01 12.23
CA PRO A 101 -1.73 -3.85 12.99
C PRO A 101 -1.34 -2.71 12.04
N SER A 102 -1.01 -1.54 12.58
CA SER A 102 -0.39 -0.50 11.76
C SER A 102 1.07 -0.89 11.44
N CYS A 103 1.59 -0.45 10.29
CA CYS A 103 3.01 -0.60 9.99
C CYS A 103 3.89 0.14 11.02
N HIS A 104 3.37 1.26 11.54
CA HIS A 104 4.02 2.05 12.58
C HIS A 104 4.25 1.26 13.88
N ASP A 105 3.22 0.59 14.40
CA ASP A 105 3.34 -0.17 15.65
C ASP A 105 4.33 -1.32 15.50
N VAL A 106 4.42 -1.92 14.30
CA VAL A 106 5.41 -2.97 14.02
C VAL A 106 6.84 -2.43 14.09
N ILE A 107 7.13 -1.33 13.40
CA ILE A 107 8.52 -0.84 13.28
C ILE A 107 9.00 -0.09 14.53
N THR A 108 8.10 0.26 15.44
CA THR A 108 8.40 0.95 16.71
C THR A 108 8.31 0.02 17.93
N ASP A 109 8.31 -1.29 17.70
CA ASP A 109 8.26 -2.34 18.73
C ASP A 109 7.03 -2.28 19.65
N GLN A 110 5.92 -1.71 19.17
CA GLN A 110 4.66 -1.61 19.91
C GLN A 110 3.67 -2.73 19.58
N TRP A 111 3.83 -3.40 18.43
CA TRP A 111 2.98 -4.53 18.07
C TRP A 111 3.40 -5.82 18.78
N GLN A 112 2.48 -6.38 19.56
CA GLN A 112 2.63 -7.71 20.14
C GLN A 112 1.84 -8.74 19.29
N PRO A 113 2.52 -9.70 18.63
CA PRO A 113 1.84 -10.73 17.84
C PRO A 113 0.87 -11.54 18.69
N SER A 114 -0.32 -11.81 18.15
CA SER A 114 -1.25 -12.75 18.76
C SER A 114 -0.77 -14.20 18.60
N ALA A 115 -1.39 -15.15 19.31
CA ALA A 115 -1.12 -16.57 19.08
C ALA A 115 -1.41 -16.99 17.62
N ALA A 116 -2.42 -16.38 16.99
CA ALA A 116 -2.73 -16.61 15.58
C ALA A 116 -1.59 -16.11 14.67
N ASP A 117 -1.02 -14.94 14.96
CA ASP A 117 0.12 -14.39 14.22
C ASP A 117 1.36 -15.26 14.35
N ILE A 118 1.69 -15.69 15.57
CA ILE A 118 2.81 -16.58 15.82
C ILE A 118 2.64 -17.90 15.04
N SER A 119 1.45 -18.51 15.09
CA SER A 119 1.17 -19.74 14.34
C SER A 119 1.19 -19.57 12.82
N ALA A 120 0.96 -18.35 12.34
CA ALA A 120 1.05 -17.96 10.95
C ALA A 120 2.46 -17.54 10.52
N GLY A 121 3.45 -17.60 11.41
CA GLY A 121 4.83 -17.19 11.16
C GLY A 121 5.04 -15.67 11.13
N ARG A 122 4.03 -14.87 11.48
CA ARG A 122 4.10 -13.41 11.46
C ARG A 122 4.81 -12.88 12.71
N LEU A 123 6.11 -12.66 12.58
CA LEU A 123 6.97 -12.09 13.62
C LEU A 123 7.28 -10.60 13.35
N PRO A 124 7.56 -9.79 14.39
CA PRO A 124 7.88 -8.37 14.23
C PRO A 124 9.11 -8.18 13.34
N GLY A 125 9.01 -7.27 12.36
CA GLY A 125 10.06 -6.97 11.38
C GLY A 125 9.51 -6.46 10.06
N TYR A 126 10.40 -6.10 9.13
CA TYR A 126 9.99 -5.53 7.83
C TYR A 126 9.18 -6.50 6.96
N GLY A 127 9.33 -7.81 7.19
CA GLY A 127 8.54 -8.84 6.51
C GLY A 127 7.05 -8.73 6.81
N VAL A 128 6.66 -8.56 8.08
CA VAL A 128 5.22 -8.41 8.40
C VAL A 128 4.66 -7.08 7.90
N ILE A 129 5.49 -6.03 7.77
CA ILE A 129 5.09 -4.78 7.10
C ILE A 129 4.77 -5.02 5.62
N THR A 130 5.60 -5.80 4.92
CA THR A 130 5.30 -6.24 3.54
C THR A 130 3.98 -7.03 3.49
N ASN A 131 3.74 -7.89 4.48
CA ASN A 131 2.50 -8.65 4.61
C ASN A 131 1.27 -7.76 4.83
N ILE A 132 1.39 -6.69 5.64
CA ILE A 132 0.34 -5.69 5.84
C ILE A 132 0.01 -4.97 4.52
N ILE A 133 1.02 -4.57 3.75
CA ILE A 133 0.86 -3.79 2.52
C ILE A 133 0.22 -4.61 1.40
N ASN A 134 0.74 -5.81 1.13
CA ASN A 134 0.32 -6.62 -0.02
C ASN A 134 0.58 -8.13 0.15
N GLY A 135 0.48 -8.64 1.38
CA GLY A 135 0.83 -10.02 1.70
C GLY A 135 0.04 -11.06 0.90
N GLY A 136 -1.21 -10.75 0.53
CA GLY A 136 -2.05 -11.65 -0.27
C GLY A 136 -1.48 -11.96 -1.65
N LEU A 137 -0.65 -11.07 -2.21
CA LEU A 137 -0.04 -11.23 -3.53
C LEU A 137 1.46 -11.53 -3.48
N GLU A 138 2.13 -11.22 -2.36
CA GLU A 138 3.60 -11.23 -2.30
C GLU A 138 4.19 -12.26 -1.32
N CYS A 139 3.62 -12.37 -0.12
CA CYS A 139 4.14 -13.23 0.94
C CYS A 139 3.81 -14.72 0.73
N ALA A 140 4.27 -15.59 1.63
CA ALA A 140 4.19 -17.04 1.47
C ALA A 140 4.85 -17.53 0.15
N GLY A 141 5.91 -16.86 -0.29
CA GLY A 141 6.65 -17.16 -1.51
C GLY A 141 5.92 -16.83 -2.82
N ARG A 142 4.77 -16.14 -2.78
CA ARG A 142 3.93 -15.87 -3.95
C ARG A 142 4.60 -14.96 -4.98
N ASN A 143 5.34 -13.94 -4.53
CA ASN A 143 6.09 -13.07 -5.42
C ASN A 143 7.42 -12.64 -4.78
N VAL A 144 8.37 -13.58 -4.75
CA VAL A 144 9.71 -13.37 -4.17
C VAL A 144 10.40 -12.14 -4.78
N ALA A 145 10.31 -11.93 -6.10
CA ALA A 145 10.98 -10.82 -6.76
C ALA A 145 10.51 -9.45 -6.23
N GLN A 146 9.20 -9.27 -6.03
CA GLN A 146 8.65 -8.03 -5.49
C GLN A 146 9.04 -7.81 -4.01
N VAL A 147 9.05 -8.87 -3.21
CA VAL A 147 9.51 -8.80 -1.81
C VAL A 147 10.99 -8.43 -1.73
N GLN A 148 11.84 -9.04 -2.57
CA GLN A 148 13.27 -8.71 -2.61
C GLN A 148 13.51 -7.26 -3.06
N ASP A 149 12.71 -6.72 -3.99
CA ASP A 149 12.77 -5.30 -4.35
C ASP A 149 12.47 -4.39 -3.14
N ARG A 150 11.43 -4.70 -2.36
CA ARG A 150 11.11 -3.97 -1.11
C ARG A 150 12.25 -4.04 -0.09
N ILE A 151 12.84 -5.21 0.11
CA ILE A 151 13.97 -5.41 1.02
C ILE A 151 15.20 -4.63 0.55
N SER A 152 15.44 -4.57 -0.77
CA SER A 152 16.58 -3.86 -1.34
C SER A 152 16.53 -2.34 -1.06
N PHE A 153 15.35 -1.72 -1.17
CA PHE A 153 15.17 -0.31 -0.80
C PHE A 153 15.34 -0.10 0.70
N TYR A 154 14.72 -0.95 1.53
CA TYR A 154 14.79 -0.84 2.97
C TYR A 154 16.23 -0.94 3.49
N THR A 155 16.97 -1.96 3.07
CA THR A 155 18.37 -2.18 3.47
C THR A 155 19.29 -1.10 2.95
N ARG A 156 19.09 -0.60 1.72
CA ARG A 156 19.81 0.56 1.20
C ARG A 156 19.62 1.79 2.09
N TYR A 157 18.38 2.10 2.48
CA TYR A 157 18.10 3.27 3.33
C TYR A 157 18.63 3.07 4.75
N CYS A 158 18.52 1.87 5.32
CA CYS A 158 19.15 1.56 6.62
C CYS A 158 20.66 1.83 6.59
N GLY A 159 21.35 1.39 5.52
CA GLY A 159 22.78 1.66 5.34
C GLY A 159 23.12 3.15 5.21
N MET A 160 22.27 3.94 4.54
CA MET A 160 22.45 5.40 4.45
C MET A 160 22.24 6.10 5.80
N PHE A 161 21.33 5.62 6.64
CA PHE A 161 21.06 6.17 7.97
C PHE A 161 21.96 5.60 9.07
N GLY A 162 22.77 4.58 8.78
CA GLY A 162 23.64 3.94 9.76
C GLY A 162 22.87 3.17 10.84
N VAL A 163 21.72 2.59 10.49
CA VAL A 163 20.87 1.80 11.40
C VAL A 163 20.80 0.34 10.97
N ASP A 164 20.60 -0.56 11.94
CA ASP A 164 20.38 -1.98 11.68
C ASP A 164 18.97 -2.20 11.09
N PRO A 165 18.81 -2.91 9.95
CA PRO A 165 17.50 -3.25 9.39
C PRO A 165 16.65 -4.18 10.30
N GLY A 166 17.26 -4.82 11.30
CA GLY A 166 16.59 -5.70 12.24
C GLY A 166 16.36 -7.11 11.70
N SER A 167 15.60 -7.90 12.47
CA SER A 167 15.26 -9.30 12.15
C SER A 167 13.97 -9.39 11.33
N ASN A 168 13.68 -10.60 10.81
CA ASN A 168 12.42 -10.92 10.11
C ASN A 168 12.08 -9.97 8.95
N ILE A 169 13.08 -9.64 8.13
CA ILE A 169 12.93 -8.67 7.02
C ILE A 169 12.16 -9.21 5.81
N ASP A 170 11.97 -10.53 5.74
CA ASP A 170 11.24 -11.24 4.67
C ASP A 170 9.91 -11.83 5.20
N CYS A 171 8.99 -12.13 4.28
CA CYS A 171 7.70 -12.75 4.56
C CYS A 171 7.42 -14.04 3.75
N ASP A 172 8.46 -14.64 3.16
CA ASP A 172 8.38 -15.91 2.43
C ASP A 172 7.74 -17.06 3.22
N ASN A 173 7.94 -17.11 4.53
CA ASN A 173 7.39 -18.12 5.44
C ASN A 173 6.20 -17.62 6.29
N GLN A 174 5.64 -16.46 5.95
CA GLN A 174 4.49 -15.88 6.66
C GLN A 174 3.20 -16.13 5.90
N ARG A 175 2.15 -16.61 6.59
CA ARG A 175 0.81 -16.64 5.99
C ARG A 175 0.25 -15.23 5.86
N PRO A 176 -0.37 -14.87 4.71
CA PRO A 176 -0.97 -13.56 4.52
C PRO A 176 -2.09 -13.27 5.52
N PHE A 177 -2.25 -12.02 5.95
CA PHE A 177 -3.38 -11.63 6.80
C PHE A 177 -4.75 -11.85 6.14
N ASN A 178 -4.83 -11.69 4.81
CA ASN A 178 -6.09 -11.80 4.07
C ASN A 178 -6.40 -13.24 3.61
N GLU A 179 -5.56 -14.22 3.93
CA GLU A 179 -5.76 -15.61 3.51
C GLU A 179 -7.04 -16.18 4.11
N GLY A 180 -8.01 -16.51 3.25
CA GLY A 180 -9.34 -16.99 3.66
C GLY A 180 -10.37 -15.89 3.97
N SER A 181 -10.05 -14.61 3.77
CA SER A 181 -11.00 -13.51 3.88
C SER A 181 -11.52 -13.07 2.50
N ASN A 182 -12.81 -12.71 2.42
CA ASN A 182 -13.39 -12.11 1.21
C ASN A 182 -13.09 -10.60 1.10
N VAL A 183 -12.34 -10.03 2.05
CA VAL A 183 -12.01 -8.60 2.09
C VAL A 183 -10.55 -8.45 1.71
N PHE A 184 -10.30 -8.01 0.48
CA PHE A 184 -8.98 -7.53 0.10
C PHE A 184 -8.75 -6.21 0.85
N LEU A 185 -7.79 -6.16 1.77
CA LEU A 185 -7.35 -4.93 2.45
C LEU A 185 -5.94 -4.55 2.01
N ASP A 186 -5.55 -4.95 0.80
CA ASP A 186 -4.24 -4.64 0.26
C ASP A 186 -4.27 -3.26 -0.38
N ALA A 187 -3.37 -2.39 0.06
CA ALA A 187 -3.38 -0.98 -0.35
C ALA A 187 -2.65 -0.75 -1.67
N ALA A 188 -1.66 -1.58 -1.99
CA ALA A 188 -0.78 -1.40 -3.15
C ALA A 188 -1.07 -2.45 -4.23
N ILE A 189 -2.02 -2.18 -5.12
CA ILE A 189 -2.39 -3.06 -6.26
C ILE A 189 -2.26 -2.32 -7.59
#